data_AF-A0A8H5PVW5-F1
#
_entry.id   AF-A0A8H5PVW5-F1
#
_cell.length_a   1.000
_cell.length_b   1.000
_cell.length_c   1.000
_cell.angle_alpha   90.00
_cell.angle_beta   90.00
_cell.angle_gamma   90.00
#
_symmetry.space_group_name_H-M   'P 1'
#
loop_
_entity.id
_entity.type
_entity.pdbx_description
1 polymer ?
#
loop_
_entity_poly.entity_id
_entity_poly.type
_entity_poly.pdbx_seq_one_letter_code
_entity_poly.pdbx_strand_id
1 'polypeptide(L)'
;MTENIDGGWGEAQADVKDLEALAAKRSKANAEQADETIKLNKTIKKKTLAFENLETELKDKAKELRAHMHEGHVAPTPASTIVPEPKLRFKCNIRSESSSGNKNVFFDLNGAVGQNPPVHAISDGSYKWNSNQIWEIFSVPGSNTRIIIKNAGNSFVLFSTGHGQTVKCERNRDVSDLAAQWDLQGATVENVTDSTQVRFRNAKDGTYLDLSGSNIANGTAFLTYNGHGGANQAFKLWKH
;
A
#
# COMPACT_ATOMS: atom_id res chain seq x y z
N MET A 1 15.46 69.38 -23.72
CA MET A 1 15.01 68.02 -23.37
C MET A 1 15.42 67.75 -21.93
N THR A 2 14.56 68.12 -20.98
CA THR A 2 14.71 67.78 -19.56
C THR A 2 13.32 67.39 -19.09
N GLU A 3 12.85 66.23 -19.58
CA GLU A 3 11.63 65.61 -19.09
C GLU A 3 12.00 64.43 -18.19
N ASN A 4 11.39 64.42 -17.01
CA ASN A 4 11.00 63.24 -16.25
C ASN A 4 12.11 62.31 -15.72
N ILE A 5 13.00 62.84 -14.87
CA ILE A 5 13.81 61.99 -13.96
C ILE A 5 13.17 61.90 -12.56
N ASP A 6 12.35 62.89 -12.15
CA ASP A 6 11.78 62.94 -10.79
C ASP A 6 10.56 62.03 -10.58
N GLY A 7 9.79 61.71 -11.64
CA GLY A 7 8.59 60.86 -11.51
C GLY A 7 8.90 59.38 -11.21
N GLY A 8 9.97 58.83 -11.79
CA GLY A 8 10.33 57.42 -11.64
C GLY A 8 10.95 57.07 -10.27
N TRP A 9 11.56 58.04 -9.59
CA TRP A 9 12.14 57.83 -8.26
C TRP A 9 11.07 57.72 -7.16
N GLY A 10 9.96 58.47 -7.28
CA GLY A 10 8.84 58.39 -6.35
C GLY A 10 8.08 57.06 -6.45
N GLU A 11 7.87 56.57 -7.68
CA GLU A 11 7.22 55.29 -7.94
C GLU A 11 8.09 54.11 -7.47
N ALA A 12 9.39 54.13 -7.75
CA ALA A 12 10.32 53.12 -7.25
C ALA A 12 10.42 53.08 -5.71
N GLN A 13 10.33 54.22 -5.02
CA GLN A 13 10.29 54.25 -3.55
C GLN A 13 9.00 53.68 -2.98
N ALA A 14 7.87 53.88 -3.65
CA ALA A 14 6.59 53.29 -3.25
C ALA A 14 6.61 51.76 -3.39
N ASP A 15 7.13 51.26 -4.52
CA ASP A 15 7.25 49.82 -4.78
C ASP A 15 8.16 49.11 -3.76
N VAL A 16 9.28 49.73 -3.39
CA VAL A 16 10.17 49.19 -2.34
C VAL A 16 9.44 49.06 -1.01
N LYS A 17 8.65 50.07 -0.63
CA LYS A 17 7.90 50.07 0.63
C LYS A 17 6.81 48.99 0.64
N ASP A 18 6.15 48.76 -0.49
CA ASP A 18 5.15 47.70 -0.63
C ASP A 18 5.79 46.31 -0.59
N LEU A 19 6.98 46.14 -1.20
CA LEU A 19 7.76 44.90 -1.12
C LEU A 19 8.23 44.62 0.31
N GLU A 20 8.68 45.62 1.05
CA GLU A 20 9.06 45.49 2.47
C GLU A 20 7.86 45.09 3.34
N ALA A 21 6.70 45.71 3.13
CA ALA A 21 5.46 45.35 3.83
C ALA A 21 5.02 43.91 3.53
N LEU A 22 5.14 43.48 2.26
CA LEU A 22 4.85 42.11 1.85
C LEU A 22 5.83 41.11 2.47
N ALA A 23 7.13 41.45 2.53
CA ALA A 23 8.16 40.62 3.14
C ALA A 23 7.91 40.46 4.65
N ALA A 24 7.56 41.53 5.36
CA ALA A 24 7.21 41.48 6.78
C ALA A 24 5.98 40.59 7.04
N LYS A 25 4.94 40.72 6.22
CA LYS A 25 3.73 39.88 6.32
C LYS A 25 4.03 38.39 6.09
N ARG A 26 4.85 38.08 5.08
CA ARG A 26 5.29 36.70 4.81
C ARG A 26 6.16 36.13 5.93
N SER A 27 7.08 36.94 6.46
CA SER A 27 7.93 36.54 7.59
C SER A 27 7.10 36.14 8.82
N LYS A 28 6.06 36.93 9.14
CA LYS A 28 5.12 36.61 10.22
C LYS A 28 4.36 35.30 9.97
N ALA A 29 3.81 35.12 8.77
CA ALA A 29 3.09 33.89 8.42
C ALA A 29 3.98 32.64 8.50
N ASN A 30 5.24 32.75 8.08
CA ASN A 30 6.21 31.65 8.18
C ASN A 30 6.53 31.30 9.65
N ALA A 31 6.63 32.31 10.53
CA ALA A 31 6.84 32.07 11.96
C ALA A 31 5.63 31.35 12.60
N GLU A 32 4.40 31.76 12.28
CA GLU A 32 3.18 31.12 12.75
C GLU A 32 3.10 29.64 12.29
N GLN A 33 3.45 29.37 11.02
CA GLN A 33 3.51 28.00 10.50
C GLN A 33 4.60 27.16 11.17
N ALA A 34 5.74 27.75 11.53
CA ALA A 34 6.80 27.06 12.25
C ALA A 34 6.32 26.64 13.66
N ASP A 35 5.61 27.51 14.36
CA ASP A 35 5.03 27.21 15.68
C ASP A 35 3.97 26.10 15.62
N GLU A 36 3.11 26.11 14.60
CA GLU A 36 2.15 25.03 14.35
C GLU A 36 2.85 23.70 14.09
N THR A 37 3.92 23.72 13.29
CA THR A 37 4.73 22.52 12.99
C THR A 37 5.36 21.95 14.27
N ILE A 38 5.88 22.80 15.16
CA ILE A 38 6.42 22.39 16.46
C ILE A 38 5.34 21.75 17.32
N LYS A 39 4.13 22.33 17.36
CA LYS A 39 2.99 21.81 18.13
C LYS A 39 2.51 20.45 17.60
N LEU A 40 2.42 20.31 16.28
CA LEU A 40 2.06 19.05 15.62
C LEU A 40 3.10 17.96 15.92
N ASN A 41 4.39 18.26 15.82
CA ASN A 41 5.46 17.31 16.13
C ASN A 41 5.40 16.81 17.59
N LYS A 42 5.13 17.69 18.55
CA LYS A 42 4.91 17.28 19.96
C LYS A 42 3.72 16.33 20.09
N THR A 43 2.64 16.60 19.36
CA THR A 43 1.43 15.77 19.38
C THR A 43 1.67 14.40 18.76
N ILE A 44 2.36 14.35 17.62
CA ILE A 44 2.77 13.11 16.94
C ILE A 44 3.61 12.26 17.89
N LYS A 45 4.67 12.83 18.48
CA LYS A 45 5.54 12.11 19.42
C LYS A 45 4.76 11.50 20.59
N LYS A 46 3.79 12.23 21.16
CA LYS A 46 2.93 11.72 22.23
C LYS A 46 2.07 10.54 21.77
N LYS A 47 1.50 10.63 20.55
CA LYS A 47 0.66 9.56 19.98
C LYS A 47 1.49 8.32 19.62
N THR A 48 2.70 8.49 19.10
CA THR A 48 3.64 7.39 18.83
C THR A 48 3.95 6.60 20.09
N LEU A 49 4.32 7.28 21.19
CA LEU A 49 4.61 6.62 22.46
C LEU A 49 3.38 5.88 23.02
N ALA A 50 2.19 6.47 22.90
CA ALA A 50 0.95 5.82 23.32
C ALA A 50 0.65 4.55 22.50
N PHE A 51 0.95 4.58 21.20
CA PHE A 51 0.78 3.42 20.32
C PHE A 51 1.74 2.29 20.68
N GLU A 52 3.02 2.60 20.91
CA GLU A 52 4.04 1.62 21.34
C GLU A 52 3.66 0.94 22.67
N ASN A 53 3.10 1.69 23.61
CA ASN A 53 2.60 1.14 24.87
C ASN A 53 1.42 0.19 24.66
N LEU A 54 0.45 0.56 23.81
CA LEU A 54 -0.69 -0.30 23.49
C LEU A 54 -0.26 -1.57 22.76
N GLU A 55 0.74 -1.48 21.87
CA GLU A 55 1.29 -2.64 21.18
C GLU A 55 1.95 -3.63 22.17
N THR A 56 2.65 -3.09 23.17
CA THR A 56 3.25 -3.88 24.25
C THR A 56 2.18 -4.57 25.09
N GLU A 57 1.14 -3.84 25.52
CA GLU A 57 0.02 -4.41 26.28
C GLU A 57 -0.71 -5.52 25.50
N LEU A 58 -0.91 -5.33 24.19
CA LEU A 58 -1.54 -6.33 23.34
C LEU A 58 -0.69 -7.61 23.24
N LYS A 59 0.64 -7.47 23.13
CA LYS A 59 1.57 -8.61 23.12
C LYS A 59 1.54 -9.38 24.44
N ASP A 60 1.48 -8.68 25.56
CA ASP A 60 1.41 -9.30 26.88
C ASP A 60 0.08 -10.04 27.09
N LYS A 61 -1.06 -9.41 26.75
CA LYS A 61 -2.37 -10.08 26.79
C LYS A 61 -2.45 -11.30 25.87
N ALA A 62 -1.83 -11.23 24.69
CA ALA A 62 -1.75 -12.38 23.80
C ALA A 62 -0.92 -13.53 24.40
N LYS A 63 0.08 -13.22 25.22
CA LYS A 63 0.87 -14.22 25.96
C LYS A 63 0.07 -14.83 27.11
N GLU A 64 -0.67 -14.03 27.87
CA GLU A 64 -1.56 -14.50 28.94
C GLU A 64 -2.67 -15.41 28.41
N LEU A 65 -3.30 -15.03 27.30
CA LEU A 65 -4.33 -15.86 26.64
C LEU A 65 -3.77 -17.23 26.23
N ARG A 66 -2.56 -17.28 25.68
CA ARG A 66 -1.88 -18.54 25.34
C ARG A 66 -1.58 -19.40 26.57
N ALA A 67 -1.23 -18.78 27.70
CA ALA A 67 -0.98 -19.49 28.96
C ALA A 67 -2.26 -20.10 29.54
N HIS A 68 -3.36 -19.35 29.57
CA HIS A 68 -4.65 -19.86 30.06
C HIS A 68 -5.23 -20.96 29.16
N MET A 69 -4.94 -20.97 27.86
CA MET A 69 -5.31 -22.09 26.99
C MET A 69 -4.54 -23.39 27.30
N HIS A 70 -3.38 -23.33 27.97
CA HIS A 70 -2.59 -24.52 28.35
C HIS A 70 -3.04 -25.16 29.68
N GLU A 71 -3.72 -24.43 30.57
CA GLU A 71 -4.13 -24.96 31.89
C GLU A 71 -5.44 -25.77 31.85
N GLY A 72 -6.17 -25.77 30.73
CA GLY A 72 -7.50 -26.39 30.61
C GLY A 72 -7.56 -27.84 30.10
N HIS A 73 -6.44 -28.50 29.75
CA HIS A 73 -6.46 -29.87 29.20
C HIS A 73 -5.29 -30.72 29.72
N VAL A 74 -5.53 -31.52 30.75
CA VAL A 74 -4.67 -32.66 31.10
C VAL A 74 -5.18 -33.89 30.35
N ALA A 75 -4.60 -34.13 29.17
CA ALA A 75 -4.56 -35.42 28.48
C ALA A 75 -3.20 -35.52 27.79
N PRO A 76 -2.64 -36.73 27.55
CA PRO A 76 -1.29 -36.86 27.02
C PRO A 76 -1.21 -36.21 25.64
N THR A 77 -0.37 -35.18 25.53
CA THR A 77 -0.18 -34.35 24.34
C THR A 77 0.29 -35.21 23.17
N PRO A 78 -0.48 -35.35 22.06
CA PRO A 78 0.15 -35.60 20.77
C PRO A 78 1.00 -34.38 20.46
N ALA A 79 2.25 -34.57 20.04
CA ALA A 79 3.19 -33.50 19.74
C ALA A 79 2.48 -32.29 19.09
N SER A 80 2.52 -31.13 19.76
CA SER A 80 1.98 -29.88 19.22
C SER A 80 2.61 -29.62 17.86
N THR A 81 1.88 -29.95 16.80
CA THR A 81 2.16 -29.46 15.45
C THR A 81 1.90 -27.97 15.51
N ILE A 82 2.95 -27.19 15.77
CA ILE A 82 2.95 -25.74 15.51
C ILE A 82 2.53 -25.62 14.06
N VAL A 83 1.28 -25.22 13.80
CA VAL A 83 0.83 -24.92 12.45
C VAL A 83 1.62 -23.69 12.04
N PRO A 84 2.55 -23.81 11.07
CA PRO A 84 3.36 -22.66 10.72
C PRO A 84 2.45 -21.60 10.09
N GLU A 85 2.65 -20.33 10.47
CA GLU A 85 1.85 -19.20 9.98
C GLU A 85 2.50 -18.54 8.76
N PRO A 86 1.71 -17.84 7.90
CA PRO A 86 2.28 -17.04 6.82
C PRO A 86 3.24 -15.96 7.35
N LYS A 87 4.41 -15.84 6.72
CA LYS A 87 5.47 -14.91 7.12
C LYS A 87 5.51 -13.68 6.22
N LEU A 88 5.42 -12.48 6.78
CA LEU A 88 5.61 -11.24 6.01
C LEU A 88 7.02 -11.23 5.39
N ARG A 89 7.09 -10.94 4.08
CA ARG A 89 8.34 -10.91 3.34
C ARG A 89 8.77 -9.49 3.02
N PHE A 90 7.88 -8.70 2.43
CA PHE A 90 8.13 -7.31 2.09
C PHE A 90 6.83 -6.57 1.81
N LYS A 91 6.92 -5.24 1.75
CA LYS A 91 5.86 -4.35 1.26
C LYS A 91 6.23 -3.87 -0.14
N CYS A 92 5.24 -3.73 -1.02
CA CYS A 92 5.47 -3.24 -2.37
C CYS A 92 4.26 -2.51 -2.96
N ASN A 93 4.49 -1.67 -3.97
CA ASN A 93 3.46 -1.42 -4.97
C ASN A 93 3.47 -2.55 -6.01
N ILE A 94 2.31 -2.89 -6.55
CA ILE A 94 2.18 -3.83 -7.67
C ILE A 94 1.82 -3.00 -8.90
N ARG A 95 2.72 -2.95 -9.89
CA ARG A 95 2.53 -2.20 -11.13
C ARG A 95 2.27 -3.14 -12.29
N SER A 96 1.21 -2.91 -13.06
CA SER A 96 0.95 -3.66 -14.30
C SER A 96 1.98 -3.30 -15.37
N GLU A 97 2.43 -4.30 -16.14
CA GLU A 97 3.28 -4.09 -17.31
C GLU A 97 2.50 -3.57 -18.53
N SER A 98 1.17 -3.41 -18.43
CA SER A 98 0.40 -2.61 -19.40
C SER A 98 0.66 -1.10 -19.28
N SER A 99 1.41 -0.67 -18.25
CA SER A 99 1.89 0.70 -18.09
C SER A 99 2.60 1.16 -19.36
N SER A 100 2.19 2.30 -19.91
CA SER A 100 2.73 2.83 -21.17
C SER A 100 2.98 4.34 -21.09
N GLY A 101 4.04 4.79 -21.78
CA GLY A 101 4.49 6.18 -21.72
C GLY A 101 4.79 6.62 -20.28
N ASN A 102 4.18 7.73 -19.88
CA ASN A 102 4.34 8.29 -18.54
C ASN A 102 3.29 7.78 -17.53
N LYS A 103 2.47 6.78 -17.89
CA LYS A 103 1.42 6.24 -17.00
C LYS A 103 1.89 4.93 -16.35
N ASN A 104 2.11 4.98 -15.05
CA ASN A 104 2.30 3.78 -14.22
C ASN A 104 0.94 3.33 -13.69
N VAL A 105 0.47 2.16 -14.11
CA VAL A 105 -0.82 1.60 -13.67
C VAL A 105 -0.59 0.75 -12.43
N PHE A 106 -1.07 1.22 -11.28
CA PHE A 106 -0.94 0.53 -10.01
C PHE A 106 -2.20 -0.25 -9.64
N PHE A 107 -1.98 -1.35 -8.93
CA PHE A 107 -3.00 -2.14 -8.26
C PHE A 107 -3.44 -1.40 -6.99
N ASP A 108 -4.69 -0.89 -6.98
CA ASP A 108 -5.22 -0.04 -5.92
C ASP A 108 -6.51 -0.61 -5.34
N LEU A 109 -6.59 -0.70 -4.01
CA LEU A 109 -7.82 -1.05 -3.30
C LEU A 109 -8.84 0.10 -3.41
N ASN A 110 -9.93 -0.14 -4.13
CA ASN A 110 -10.96 0.86 -4.42
C ASN A 110 -11.78 1.18 -3.16
N GLY A 111 -11.40 2.26 -2.47
CA GLY A 111 -12.01 2.68 -1.20
C GLY A 111 -11.74 1.66 -0.09
N ALA A 112 -11.64 2.13 1.16
CA ALA A 112 -11.20 1.27 2.26
C ALA A 112 -12.11 0.03 2.54
N VAL A 113 -13.32 -0.06 1.96
CA VAL A 113 -14.19 -1.26 1.87
C VAL A 113 -15.28 -1.05 0.80
N GLY A 114 -15.68 -2.10 0.07
CA GLY A 114 -17.05 -2.24 -0.45
C GLY A 114 -17.41 -1.60 -1.78
N GLN A 115 -16.46 -1.04 -2.54
CA GLN A 115 -16.71 -0.52 -3.89
C GLN A 115 -16.59 -1.62 -4.97
N ASN A 116 -17.23 -1.39 -6.11
CA ASN A 116 -17.16 -2.24 -7.29
C ASN A 116 -16.46 -1.48 -8.44
N PRO A 117 -15.33 -1.95 -8.98
CA PRO A 117 -14.62 -3.18 -8.59
C PRO A 117 -13.88 -2.99 -7.25
N PRO A 118 -13.62 -4.07 -6.48
CA PRO A 118 -12.90 -4.00 -5.20
C PRO A 118 -11.45 -3.53 -5.34
N VAL A 119 -10.81 -3.90 -6.45
CA VAL A 119 -9.47 -3.45 -6.81
C VAL A 119 -9.51 -2.91 -8.22
N HIS A 120 -8.93 -1.74 -8.43
CA HIS A 120 -8.88 -1.08 -9.72
C HIS A 120 -7.49 -0.54 -10.08
N ALA A 121 -7.31 -0.26 -11.37
CA ALA A 121 -6.21 0.50 -11.90
C ALA A 121 -6.31 1.95 -11.43
N ILE A 122 -5.23 2.47 -10.87
CA ILE A 122 -5.04 3.89 -10.59
C ILE A 122 -3.65 4.29 -11.06
N SER A 123 -3.57 5.39 -11.80
CA SER A 123 -2.32 5.91 -12.39
C SER A 123 -1.90 7.28 -11.85
N ASP A 124 -2.80 7.93 -11.11
CA ASP A 124 -2.61 9.18 -10.39
C ASP A 124 -2.48 8.92 -8.89
N GLY A 125 -1.40 9.39 -8.29
CA GLY A 125 -1.21 9.30 -6.84
C GLY A 125 0.24 9.27 -6.40
N SER A 126 0.45 9.60 -5.12
CA SER A 126 1.72 9.35 -4.47
C SER A 126 1.78 7.88 -4.07
N TYR A 127 2.12 7.00 -5.03
CA TYR A 127 2.26 5.54 -4.84
C TYR A 127 3.19 5.17 -3.67
N LYS A 128 4.04 6.11 -3.24
CA LYS A 128 4.91 5.99 -2.06
C LYS A 128 4.17 6.09 -0.72
N TRP A 129 3.01 6.73 -0.67
CA TRP A 129 2.30 7.03 0.59
C TRP A 129 0.82 6.63 0.58
N ASN A 130 0.25 6.24 -0.57
CA ASN A 130 -1.12 5.75 -0.66
C ASN A 130 -1.20 4.30 -0.14
N SER A 131 -1.72 4.11 1.08
CA SER A 131 -1.89 2.79 1.69
C SER A 131 -2.79 1.84 0.89
N ASN A 132 -3.67 2.35 0.00
CA ASN A 132 -4.48 1.51 -0.89
C ASN A 132 -3.65 0.86 -2.01
N GLN A 133 -2.48 1.44 -2.33
CA GLN A 133 -1.56 0.95 -3.36
C GLN A 133 -0.37 0.19 -2.77
N ILE A 134 -0.25 0.13 -1.45
CA ILE A 134 0.81 -0.61 -0.76
C ILE A 134 0.25 -1.96 -0.34
N TRP A 135 0.96 -3.02 -0.74
CA TRP A 135 0.59 -4.40 -0.51
C TRP A 135 1.68 -5.12 0.26
N GLU A 136 1.27 -5.92 1.22
CA GLU A 136 2.12 -6.82 1.98
C GLU A 136 2.11 -8.20 1.33
N ILE A 137 3.32 -8.71 1.04
CA ILE A 137 3.51 -10.05 0.50
C ILE A 137 3.95 -10.97 1.62
N PHE A 138 3.12 -11.96 1.95
CA PHE A 138 3.44 -13.01 2.91
C PHE A 138 3.75 -14.30 2.17
N SER A 139 4.77 -15.05 2.58
CA SER A 139 4.99 -16.41 2.10
C SER A 139 4.07 -17.38 2.84
N VAL A 140 3.43 -18.30 2.12
CA VAL A 140 2.79 -19.48 2.72
C VAL A 140 3.89 -20.37 3.32
N PRO A 141 3.66 -20.99 4.50
CA PRO A 141 4.63 -21.88 5.13
C PRO A 141 5.24 -22.91 4.19
N GLY A 142 6.55 -23.10 4.28
CA GLY A 142 7.28 -24.07 3.47
C GLY A 142 7.38 -23.72 1.98
N SER A 143 6.92 -22.54 1.55
CA SER A 143 6.99 -22.11 0.15
C SER A 143 7.70 -20.78 -0.02
N ASN A 144 8.53 -20.69 -1.06
CA ASN A 144 9.15 -19.44 -1.51
C ASN A 144 8.45 -18.84 -2.75
N THR A 145 7.44 -19.51 -3.28
CA THR A 145 6.71 -19.10 -4.49
C THR A 145 5.21 -18.99 -4.26
N ARG A 146 4.65 -19.56 -3.20
CA ARG A 146 3.25 -19.38 -2.85
C ARG A 146 3.09 -18.30 -1.80
N ILE A 147 2.22 -17.33 -2.11
CA ILE A 147 2.08 -16.11 -1.31
C ILE A 147 0.63 -15.80 -0.96
N ILE A 148 0.47 -14.97 0.07
CA ILE A 148 -0.75 -14.23 0.38
C ILE A 148 -0.47 -12.75 0.11
N ILE A 149 -1.43 -12.08 -0.53
CA ILE A 149 -1.36 -10.64 -0.82
C ILE A 149 -2.36 -9.93 0.08
N LYS A 150 -1.88 -9.02 0.93
CA LYS A 150 -2.73 -8.22 1.82
C LYS A 150 -2.56 -6.74 1.53
N ASN A 151 -3.62 -5.96 1.63
CA ASN A 151 -3.48 -4.51 1.61
C ASN A 151 -2.82 -4.02 2.91
N ALA A 152 -1.82 -3.13 2.82
CA ALA A 152 -1.04 -2.69 3.97
C ALA A 152 -1.80 -1.72 4.90
N GLY A 153 -2.83 -1.04 4.40
CA GLY A 153 -3.62 -0.07 5.16
C GLY A 153 -4.67 -0.71 6.08
N ASN A 154 -5.21 -1.86 5.71
CA ASN A 154 -6.32 -2.50 6.45
C ASN A 154 -6.19 -4.02 6.63
N SER A 155 -5.10 -4.62 6.13
CA SER A 155 -4.82 -6.06 6.17
C SER A 155 -5.83 -6.94 5.44
N PHE A 156 -6.64 -6.39 4.54
CA PHE A 156 -7.59 -7.16 3.76
C PHE A 156 -6.86 -8.07 2.78
N VAL A 157 -7.39 -9.28 2.58
CA VAL A 157 -6.72 -10.32 1.80
C VAL A 157 -7.31 -10.36 0.40
N LEU A 158 -6.45 -10.34 -0.62
CA LEU A 158 -6.83 -10.51 -2.01
C LEU A 158 -7.13 -11.98 -2.33
N PHE A 159 -8.27 -12.26 -2.96
CA PHE A 159 -8.63 -13.62 -3.38
C PHE A 159 -9.36 -13.67 -4.73
N SER A 160 -9.25 -14.83 -5.38
CA SER A 160 -9.98 -15.15 -6.60
C SER A 160 -11.43 -15.51 -6.32
N THR A 161 -12.32 -15.05 -7.18
CA THR A 161 -13.73 -15.48 -7.24
C THR A 161 -14.04 -16.33 -8.47
N GLY A 162 -13.01 -16.71 -9.24
CA GLY A 162 -13.11 -17.56 -10.42
C GLY A 162 -13.01 -16.80 -11.73
N HIS A 163 -12.81 -17.55 -12.81
CA HIS A 163 -12.56 -17.04 -14.15
C HIS A 163 -13.56 -15.96 -14.61
N GLY A 164 -13.02 -14.86 -15.13
CA GLY A 164 -13.77 -13.70 -15.63
C GLY A 164 -14.35 -12.80 -14.55
N GLN A 165 -14.20 -13.17 -13.27
CA GLN A 165 -14.71 -12.39 -12.14
C GLN A 165 -13.66 -11.42 -11.60
N THR A 166 -14.12 -10.27 -11.11
CA THR A 166 -13.26 -9.32 -10.41
C THR A 166 -12.67 -9.96 -9.16
N VAL A 167 -11.39 -9.71 -8.90
CA VAL A 167 -10.80 -10.09 -7.61
C VAL A 167 -11.53 -9.40 -6.47
N LYS A 168 -11.58 -10.06 -5.31
CA LYS A 168 -12.13 -9.49 -4.07
C LYS A 168 -10.99 -9.24 -3.08
N CYS A 169 -11.23 -8.32 -2.16
CA CYS A 169 -10.31 -8.01 -1.08
C CYS A 169 -11.10 -7.74 0.20
N GLU A 170 -11.01 -8.62 1.18
CA GLU A 170 -11.92 -8.64 2.33
C GLU A 170 -11.19 -8.85 3.66
N ARG A 171 -11.81 -8.36 4.74
CA ARG A 171 -11.35 -8.57 6.11
C ARG A 171 -11.56 -10.02 6.53
N ASN A 172 -10.67 -10.54 7.40
CA ASN A 172 -10.80 -11.85 8.02
C ASN A 172 -10.96 -13.02 7.03
N ARG A 173 -10.51 -12.86 5.78
CA ARG A 173 -10.49 -13.96 4.82
C ARG A 173 -9.52 -15.03 5.31
N ASP A 174 -9.98 -16.29 5.29
CA ASP A 174 -9.15 -17.43 5.58
C ASP A 174 -8.02 -17.54 4.55
N VAL A 175 -6.78 -17.40 5.03
CA VAL A 175 -5.56 -17.47 4.22
C VAL A 175 -5.16 -18.91 3.88
N SER A 176 -5.76 -19.91 4.52
CA SER A 176 -5.60 -21.31 4.18
C SER A 176 -6.42 -21.72 2.94
N ASP A 177 -7.45 -20.95 2.59
CA ASP A 177 -8.19 -21.13 1.34
C ASP A 177 -7.28 -20.87 0.14
N LEU A 178 -7.20 -21.84 -0.76
CA LEU A 178 -6.42 -21.73 -1.99
C LEU A 178 -6.86 -20.56 -2.88
N ALA A 179 -8.10 -20.06 -2.75
CA ALA A 179 -8.55 -18.86 -3.44
C ALA A 179 -7.79 -17.61 -3.00
N ALA A 180 -7.29 -17.57 -1.77
CA ALA A 180 -6.50 -16.47 -1.21
C ALA A 180 -4.98 -16.65 -1.42
N GLN A 181 -4.56 -17.78 -2.01
CA GLN A 181 -3.16 -18.09 -2.28
C GLN A 181 -2.82 -17.90 -3.75
N TRP A 182 -1.66 -17.32 -3.99
CA TRP A 182 -1.17 -17.01 -5.33
C TRP A 182 0.23 -17.58 -5.52
N ASP A 183 0.44 -18.33 -6.60
CA ASP A 183 1.74 -18.72 -7.07
C ASP A 183 2.40 -17.52 -7.77
N LEU A 184 3.48 -17.04 -7.19
CA LEU A 184 4.40 -16.05 -7.74
C LEU A 184 5.28 -16.72 -8.79
N GLN A 185 4.99 -16.45 -10.06
CA GLN A 185 5.75 -16.97 -11.20
C GLN A 185 6.76 -15.93 -11.68
N GLY A 186 7.93 -16.41 -12.12
CA GLY A 186 9.04 -15.57 -12.62
C GLY A 186 10.05 -15.15 -11.54
N ALA A 187 9.73 -15.34 -10.26
CA ALA A 187 10.60 -15.03 -9.13
C ALA A 187 10.23 -15.88 -7.89
N THR A 188 11.03 -15.75 -6.85
CA THR A 188 10.69 -16.17 -5.49
C THR A 188 10.58 -14.94 -4.59
N VAL A 189 10.00 -15.10 -3.41
CA VAL A 189 9.96 -14.02 -2.39
C VAL A 189 11.35 -13.58 -1.93
N GLU A 190 12.39 -14.38 -2.17
CA GLU A 190 13.77 -14.08 -1.78
C GLU A 190 14.52 -13.29 -2.86
N ASN A 191 14.23 -13.52 -4.15
CA ASN A 191 15.03 -12.94 -5.24
C ASN A 191 14.29 -11.86 -6.07
N VAL A 192 13.00 -11.62 -5.82
CA VAL A 192 12.25 -10.61 -6.56
C VAL A 192 12.83 -9.22 -6.32
N THR A 193 13.05 -8.47 -7.39
CA THR A 193 13.50 -7.06 -7.39
C THR A 193 12.50 -6.19 -8.15
N ASP A 194 12.66 -4.87 -8.06
CA ASP A 194 11.81 -3.90 -8.75
C ASP A 194 11.85 -4.01 -10.29
N SER A 195 12.89 -4.63 -10.85
CA SER A 195 13.03 -4.91 -12.28
C SER A 195 12.54 -6.31 -12.68
N THR A 196 12.16 -7.16 -11.73
CA THR A 196 11.73 -8.53 -12.01
C THR A 196 10.27 -8.55 -12.48
N GLN A 197 10.01 -9.14 -13.66
CA GLN A 197 8.64 -9.37 -14.11
C GLN A 197 8.08 -10.61 -13.41
N VAL A 198 6.89 -10.49 -12.83
CA VAL A 198 6.19 -11.60 -12.18
C VAL A 198 4.77 -11.75 -12.71
N ARG A 199 4.18 -12.92 -12.47
CA ARG A 199 2.75 -13.18 -12.65
C ARG A 199 2.20 -13.82 -11.39
N PHE A 200 0.94 -13.53 -11.08
CA PHE A 200 0.24 -14.13 -9.94
C PHE A 200 -0.79 -15.12 -10.47
N ARG A 201 -0.52 -16.41 -10.31
CA ARG A 201 -1.47 -17.47 -10.66
C ARG A 201 -2.21 -17.93 -9.41
N ASN A 202 -3.52 -17.89 -9.39
CA ASN A 202 -4.30 -18.34 -8.24
C ASN A 202 -4.14 -19.85 -8.01
N ALA A 203 -3.98 -20.25 -6.75
CA ALA A 203 -3.72 -21.64 -6.39
C ALA A 203 -4.96 -22.55 -6.47
N LYS A 204 -6.18 -21.99 -6.42
CA LYS A 204 -7.43 -22.76 -6.47
C LYS A 204 -7.87 -23.10 -7.88
N ASP A 205 -7.94 -22.09 -8.75
CA ASP A 205 -8.53 -22.21 -10.09
C ASP A 205 -7.50 -22.10 -11.23
N GLY A 206 -6.25 -21.77 -10.92
CA GLY A 206 -5.17 -21.70 -11.90
C GLY A 206 -5.24 -20.51 -12.85
N THR A 207 -6.17 -19.57 -12.62
CA THR A 207 -6.28 -18.32 -13.37
C THR A 207 -5.23 -17.31 -12.91
N TYR A 208 -5.06 -16.24 -13.68
CA TYR A 208 -4.05 -15.21 -13.46
C TYR A 208 -4.70 -13.89 -13.08
N LEU A 209 -4.04 -13.15 -12.19
CA LEU A 209 -4.36 -11.75 -11.96
C LEU A 209 -4.23 -10.98 -13.28
N ASP A 210 -5.27 -10.26 -13.68
CA ASP A 210 -5.39 -9.69 -15.01
C ASP A 210 -6.03 -8.28 -14.93
N LEU A 211 -5.39 -7.29 -15.56
CA LEU A 211 -5.99 -5.98 -15.80
C LEU A 211 -6.98 -6.06 -16.96
N SER A 212 -8.26 -5.87 -16.67
CA SER A 212 -9.35 -6.12 -17.61
C SER A 212 -9.14 -5.42 -18.96
N GLY A 213 -9.07 -6.23 -20.02
CA GLY A 213 -8.95 -5.75 -21.41
C GLY A 213 -7.69 -4.93 -21.69
N SER A 214 -6.65 -5.03 -20.84
CA SER A 214 -5.46 -4.16 -20.89
C SER A 214 -5.79 -2.66 -20.80
N ASN A 215 -6.96 -2.31 -20.25
CA ASN A 215 -7.40 -0.93 -20.17
C ASN A 215 -6.67 -0.20 -19.03
N ILE A 216 -5.89 0.80 -19.40
CA ILE A 216 -5.06 1.58 -18.46
C ILE A 216 -5.80 2.78 -17.83
N ALA A 217 -7.10 2.92 -18.10
CA ALA A 217 -7.92 3.96 -17.50
C ALA A 217 -8.10 3.73 -16.00
N ASN A 218 -8.07 4.81 -15.22
CA ASN A 218 -8.39 4.78 -13.80
C ASN A 218 -9.78 4.17 -13.57
N GLY A 219 -9.91 3.32 -12.57
CA GLY A 219 -11.16 2.60 -12.27
C GLY A 219 -11.31 1.27 -13.03
N THR A 220 -10.43 0.93 -13.97
CA THR A 220 -10.47 -0.38 -14.64
C THR A 220 -10.27 -1.50 -13.62
N ALA A 221 -11.16 -2.49 -13.65
CA ALA A 221 -11.10 -3.61 -12.71
C ALA A 221 -9.89 -4.53 -12.94
N PHE A 222 -9.39 -5.09 -11.84
CA PHE A 222 -8.61 -6.31 -11.89
C PHE A 222 -9.52 -7.53 -11.71
N LEU A 223 -9.26 -8.55 -12.51
CA LEU A 223 -10.02 -9.78 -12.54
C LEU A 223 -9.08 -10.98 -12.52
N THR A 224 -9.67 -12.17 -12.49
CA THR A 224 -8.94 -13.40 -12.70
C THR A 224 -9.29 -14.00 -14.06
N TYR A 225 -8.28 -14.35 -14.86
CA TYR A 225 -8.49 -14.79 -16.24
C TYR A 225 -7.58 -15.95 -16.63
N ASN A 226 -7.91 -16.64 -17.72
CA ASN A 226 -7.03 -17.68 -18.24
C ASN A 226 -5.67 -17.10 -18.63
N GLY A 227 -4.60 -17.83 -18.30
CA GLY A 227 -3.24 -17.41 -18.63
C GLY A 227 -3.04 -17.33 -20.14
N HIS A 228 -2.68 -16.15 -20.62
CA HIS A 228 -2.31 -15.90 -22.02
C HIS A 228 -0.95 -15.18 -22.15
N GLY A 229 -0.35 -14.78 -21.02
CA GLY A 229 1.01 -14.25 -20.97
C GLY A 229 1.14 -12.77 -21.32
N GLY A 230 0.04 -12.11 -21.70
CA GLY A 230 0.00 -10.69 -22.07
C GLY A 230 0.44 -9.74 -20.95
N ALA A 231 0.74 -8.49 -21.33
CA ALA A 231 1.26 -7.47 -20.42
C ALA A 231 0.27 -7.09 -19.29
N ASN A 232 -1.03 -7.33 -19.47
CA ASN A 232 -2.06 -7.16 -18.46
C ASN A 232 -2.05 -8.26 -17.37
N GLN A 233 -1.31 -9.35 -17.57
CA GLN A 233 -1.08 -10.42 -16.59
C GLN A 233 0.33 -10.41 -15.99
N ALA A 234 1.15 -9.44 -16.39
CA ALA A 234 2.53 -9.29 -15.95
C ALA A 234 2.69 -8.04 -15.07
N PHE A 235 3.51 -8.14 -14.04
CA PHE A 235 3.65 -7.11 -13.01
C PHE A 235 5.10 -6.90 -12.60
N LYS A 236 5.40 -5.70 -12.09
CA LYS A 236 6.62 -5.39 -11.31
C LYS A 236 6.24 -5.12 -9.87
N LEU A 237 7.08 -5.53 -8.92
CA LEU A 237 6.90 -5.29 -7.50
C LEU A 237 7.92 -4.26 -7.02
N TRP A 238 7.47 -3.04 -6.75
CA TRP A 238 8.35 -1.96 -6.30
C TRP A 238 8.41 -1.98 -4.78
N LYS A 239 9.52 -2.46 -4.21
CA LYS A 239 9.66 -2.64 -2.77
C LYS A 239 9.77 -1.31 -2.02
N HIS A 240 9.27 -1.31 -0.79
CA HIS A 240 9.40 -0.22 0.18
C HIS A 240 10.40 -0.59 1.27
#